data_AF-A0A087RQG9-F1
#
_entry.id   AF-A0A087RQG9-F1
#
_cell.length_a   1.000
_cell.length_b   1.000
_cell.length_c   1.000
_cell.angle_alpha   90.00
_cell.angle_beta   90.00
_cell.angle_gamma   90.00
#
_symmetry.space_group_name_H-M   'P 1'
#
loop_
_entity.id
_entity.type
_entity.pdbx_description
1 polymer ?
#
loop_
_entity_poly.entity_id
_entity_poly.type
_entity_poly.pdbx_seq_one_letter_code
_entity_poly.pdbx_strand_id
1 'polypeptide(L)'
;MGSKNLGESDGIFDSGRFMPDESWSYTFEEEGSFNYFCVIHPWMEGIVFVDPFIPDYPHDATGKQVEFPILLITPDNSVEINFSWEPKIIKTHEKVNFIYRFYDAQTDQPLRKLEYDIAIIQNGIELYRDKNAVSQAGGDYRQWIFEEPGSVLIKFRDIRSFGKVAETTIDLSGSSVARLGDFSAVVYENTEQTKTVDKIVQPRQTVQFYYEIAVAIIAVPAIMLLAIMIYMKYKGPKTLINQGGGKASPI
;
A
#
# COMPACT_ATOMS: atom_id res chain seq x y z
N MET A 1 -4.84 -8.80 40.56
CA MET A 1 -5.74 -9.73 39.86
C MET A 1 -6.08 -10.88 40.80
N GLY A 2 -7.36 -11.10 41.10
CA GLY A 2 -7.79 -12.22 41.93
C GLY A 2 -7.75 -13.53 41.16
N SER A 3 -7.23 -14.58 41.79
CA SER A 3 -7.36 -15.96 41.31
C SER A 3 -8.83 -16.33 41.25
N LYS A 4 -9.40 -16.39 40.03
CA LYS A 4 -10.69 -17.06 39.83
C LYS A 4 -10.52 -18.51 40.31
N ASN A 5 -11.48 -19.02 41.10
CA ASN A 5 -11.53 -20.43 41.44
C ASN A 5 -11.62 -21.23 40.13
N LEU A 6 -10.53 -21.89 39.72
CA LEU A 6 -10.46 -22.70 38.51
C LEU A 6 -11.28 -24.00 38.59
N GLY A 7 -11.99 -24.24 39.69
CA GLY A 7 -12.76 -25.47 39.95
C GLY A 7 -14.27 -25.37 39.70
N GLU A 8 -14.79 -24.19 39.33
CA GLU A 8 -16.19 -24.04 38.94
C GLU A 8 -16.29 -24.03 37.42
N SER A 9 -17.07 -24.97 36.86
CA SER A 9 -17.35 -25.02 35.43
C SER A 9 -18.12 -23.76 35.03
N ASP A 10 -17.69 -23.14 33.93
CA ASP A 10 -18.41 -22.03 33.29
C ASP A 10 -19.58 -22.50 32.41
N GLY A 11 -19.73 -23.82 32.25
CA GLY A 11 -20.80 -24.45 31.47
C GLY A 11 -20.64 -24.33 29.95
N ILE A 12 -19.50 -23.87 29.45
CA ILE A 12 -19.29 -23.66 28.01
C ILE A 12 -19.08 -25.01 27.31
N PHE A 13 -18.26 -25.88 27.89
CA PHE A 13 -18.00 -27.22 27.35
C PHE A 13 -17.64 -28.20 28.47
N ASP A 14 -18.04 -29.47 28.30
CA ASP A 14 -17.77 -30.54 29.24
C ASP A 14 -17.65 -31.87 28.46
N SER A 15 -16.47 -32.50 28.52
CA SER A 15 -16.27 -33.82 27.93
C SER A 15 -16.97 -34.94 28.69
N GLY A 16 -17.45 -34.64 29.90
CA GLY A 16 -17.75 -35.64 30.92
C GLY A 16 -16.52 -36.46 31.27
N ARG A 17 -16.76 -37.63 31.86
CA ARG A 17 -15.73 -38.63 32.09
C ARG A 17 -15.62 -39.52 30.85
N PHE A 18 -14.44 -39.60 30.28
CA PHE A 18 -14.10 -40.56 29.24
C PHE A 18 -13.01 -41.53 29.72
N MET A 19 -13.07 -42.77 29.26
CA MET A 19 -12.13 -43.86 29.58
C MET A 19 -10.87 -43.80 28.72
N PRO A 20 -9.80 -44.55 29.06
CA PRO A 20 -8.68 -44.74 28.15
C PRO A 20 -9.17 -45.18 26.75
N ASP A 21 -8.55 -44.63 25.71
CA ASP A 21 -8.88 -44.84 24.29
C ASP A 21 -10.22 -44.26 23.80
N GLU A 22 -10.99 -43.58 24.64
CA GLU A 22 -12.14 -42.78 24.22
C GLU A 22 -11.71 -41.37 23.77
N SER A 23 -12.44 -40.80 22.82
CA SER A 23 -12.24 -39.44 22.34
C SER A 23 -13.55 -38.64 22.38
N TRP A 24 -13.41 -37.34 22.58
CA TRP A 24 -14.51 -36.38 22.59
C TRP A 24 -14.09 -35.13 21.83
N SER A 25 -15.05 -34.46 21.20
CA SER A 25 -14.83 -33.28 20.37
C SER A 25 -15.82 -32.17 20.71
N TYR A 26 -15.35 -30.92 20.62
CA TYR A 26 -16.15 -29.71 20.76
C TYR A 26 -15.69 -28.65 19.77
N THR A 27 -16.63 -27.88 19.24
CA THR A 27 -16.36 -26.79 18.31
C THR A 27 -16.69 -25.47 19.00
N PHE A 28 -15.71 -24.57 19.06
CA PHE A 28 -15.90 -23.21 19.57
C PHE A 28 -16.47 -22.33 18.45
N GLU A 29 -17.58 -21.64 18.72
CA GLU A 29 -18.22 -20.72 17.77
C GLU A 29 -17.72 -19.27 17.95
N GLU A 30 -17.11 -18.97 19.10
CA GLU A 30 -16.65 -17.63 19.46
C GLU A 30 -15.15 -17.66 19.78
N GLU A 31 -14.46 -16.59 19.41
CA GLU A 31 -13.08 -16.35 19.82
C GLU A 31 -13.00 -16.17 21.34
N GLY A 32 -11.87 -16.57 21.94
CA GLY A 32 -11.69 -16.40 23.37
C GLY A 32 -10.63 -17.28 24.00
N SER A 33 -10.47 -17.10 25.31
CA SER A 33 -9.64 -17.93 26.16
C SER A 33 -10.53 -18.75 27.08
N PHE A 34 -10.46 -20.06 26.92
CA PHE A 34 -11.31 -21.02 27.58
C PHE A 34 -10.47 -21.87 28.52
N ASN A 35 -10.63 -21.66 29.83
CA ASN A 35 -9.95 -22.47 30.82
C ASN A 35 -10.68 -23.81 30.94
N TYR A 36 -9.92 -24.90 31.05
CA TYR A 36 -10.47 -26.22 31.34
C TYR A 36 -9.74 -26.86 32.51
N PHE A 37 -10.43 -27.77 33.17
CA PHE A 37 -9.89 -28.55 34.26
C PHE A 37 -10.54 -29.95 34.31
N CYS A 38 -9.85 -30.92 34.90
CA CYS A 38 -10.44 -32.23 35.17
C CYS A 38 -11.17 -32.23 36.53
N VAL A 39 -12.45 -32.57 36.53
CA VAL A 39 -13.29 -32.60 37.75
C VAL A 39 -12.74 -33.56 38.82
N ILE A 40 -12.23 -34.73 38.41
CA ILE A 40 -11.73 -35.75 39.35
C ILE A 40 -10.24 -35.61 39.66
N HIS A 41 -9.50 -34.82 38.88
CA HIS A 41 -8.07 -34.56 39.06
C HIS A 41 -7.82 -33.05 38.91
N PRO A 42 -8.16 -32.22 39.91
CA PRO A 42 -8.18 -30.75 39.76
C PRO A 42 -6.84 -30.10 39.41
N TRP A 43 -5.72 -30.82 39.58
CA TRP A 43 -4.38 -30.38 39.14
C TRP A 43 -4.18 -30.47 37.62
N MET A 44 -5.08 -31.11 36.89
CA MET A 44 -5.07 -31.14 35.42
C MET A 44 -5.88 -29.95 34.91
N GLU A 45 -5.22 -28.82 34.75
CA GLU A 45 -5.78 -27.59 34.21
C GLU A 45 -5.06 -27.17 32.91
N GLY A 46 -5.75 -26.41 32.07
CA GLY A 46 -5.18 -25.85 30.86
C GLY A 46 -6.06 -24.75 30.29
N ILE A 47 -5.59 -24.16 29.19
CA ILE A 47 -6.27 -23.06 28.51
C ILE A 47 -6.28 -23.37 27.02
N VAL A 48 -7.45 -23.25 26.40
CA VAL A 48 -7.61 -23.25 24.95
C VAL A 48 -7.74 -21.79 24.49
N PHE A 49 -6.91 -21.39 23.54
CA PHE A 49 -7.03 -20.11 22.84
C PHE A 49 -7.71 -20.38 21.49
N VAL A 50 -8.82 -19.67 21.24
CA VAL A 50 -9.56 -19.70 19.98
C VAL A 50 -9.42 -18.33 19.35
N ASP A 51 -8.62 -18.25 18.29
CA ASP A 51 -8.43 -17.04 17.50
C ASP A 51 -9.50 -16.94 16.39
N PRO A 52 -9.76 -15.74 15.84
CA PRO A 52 -10.55 -15.58 14.63
C PRO A 52 -10.09 -16.53 13.54
N PHE A 53 -11.05 -17.20 12.89
CA PHE A 53 -10.73 -17.94 11.68
C PHE A 53 -10.31 -16.97 10.57
N ILE A 54 -9.03 -17.00 10.22
CA ILE A 54 -8.46 -16.29 9.07
C ILE A 54 -8.15 -17.35 8.00
N PRO A 55 -8.79 -17.28 6.81
CA PRO A 55 -8.51 -18.22 5.75
C PRO A 55 -7.07 -18.08 5.24
N ASP A 56 -6.53 -19.13 4.65
CA ASP A 56 -5.20 -19.14 4.02
C ASP A 56 -5.22 -18.75 2.53
N TYR A 57 -6.39 -18.36 2.03
CA TYR A 57 -6.64 -17.91 0.66
C TYR A 57 -7.17 -16.47 0.61
N PRO A 58 -6.85 -15.71 -0.45
CA PRO A 58 -7.42 -14.38 -0.63
C PRO A 58 -8.92 -14.49 -0.95
N HIS A 59 -9.70 -13.56 -0.43
CA HIS A 59 -11.11 -13.44 -0.74
C HIS A 59 -11.55 -11.97 -0.71
N ASP A 60 -12.72 -11.72 -1.30
CA ASP A 60 -13.33 -10.40 -1.31
C ASP A 60 -14.02 -10.05 0.03
N ALA A 61 -14.56 -8.84 0.17
CA ALA A 61 -15.20 -8.41 1.41
C ALA A 61 -16.45 -9.22 1.81
N THR A 62 -16.98 -10.07 0.92
CA THR A 62 -18.14 -10.94 1.18
C THR A 62 -17.75 -12.35 1.65
N GLY A 63 -16.45 -12.65 1.70
CA GLY A 63 -15.94 -13.99 2.02
C GLY A 63 -15.77 -14.89 0.80
N LYS A 64 -16.05 -14.38 -0.42
CA LYS A 64 -15.90 -15.19 -1.65
C LYS A 64 -14.43 -15.27 -2.03
N GLN A 65 -13.88 -16.48 -2.05
CA GLN A 65 -12.52 -16.74 -2.51
C GLN A 65 -12.28 -16.17 -3.91
N VAL A 66 -11.12 -15.56 -4.10
CA VAL A 66 -10.68 -14.99 -5.38
C VAL A 66 -9.38 -15.63 -5.84
N GLU A 67 -9.21 -15.73 -7.15
CA GLU A 67 -7.92 -16.11 -7.75
C GLU A 67 -7.22 -14.87 -8.30
N PHE A 68 -5.89 -14.82 -8.15
CA PHE A 68 -5.11 -13.70 -8.66
C PHE A 68 -4.49 -13.98 -10.03
N PRO A 69 -4.43 -12.96 -10.91
CA PRO A 69 -5.05 -11.64 -10.74
C PRO A 69 -6.57 -11.70 -10.93
N ILE A 70 -7.31 -10.86 -10.20
CA ILE A 70 -8.73 -10.62 -10.44
C ILE A 70 -8.84 -9.80 -11.72
N LEU A 71 -9.59 -10.31 -12.70
CA LEU A 71 -9.83 -9.63 -13.97
C LEU A 71 -11.16 -8.88 -13.94
N LEU A 72 -11.14 -7.61 -14.32
CA LEU A 72 -12.33 -6.79 -14.46
C LEU A 72 -12.30 -6.02 -15.77
N ILE A 73 -13.27 -6.27 -16.64
CA ILE A 73 -13.47 -5.50 -17.87
C ILE A 73 -14.35 -4.28 -17.54
N THR A 74 -13.92 -3.09 -17.96
CA THR A 74 -14.68 -1.85 -17.75
C THR A 74 -16.04 -1.91 -18.46
N PRO A 75 -17.08 -1.22 -17.95
CA PRO A 75 -18.41 -1.20 -18.57
C PRO A 75 -18.46 -0.84 -20.06
N ASP A 76 -17.49 -0.09 -20.58
CA ASP A 76 -17.38 0.23 -22.02
C ASP A 76 -16.63 -0.81 -22.85
N ASN A 77 -16.21 -1.94 -22.24
CA ASN A 77 -15.46 -3.03 -22.85
C ASN A 77 -14.13 -2.63 -23.50
N SER A 78 -13.54 -1.51 -23.07
CA SER A 78 -12.30 -0.98 -23.64
C SER A 78 -11.05 -1.36 -22.85
N VAL A 79 -11.14 -1.44 -21.52
CA VAL A 79 -10.00 -1.69 -20.63
C VAL A 79 -10.30 -2.90 -19.75
N GLU A 80 -9.35 -3.81 -19.67
CA GLU A 80 -9.31 -4.86 -18.65
C GLU A 80 -8.32 -4.43 -17.55
N ILE A 81 -8.74 -4.55 -16.30
CA ILE A 81 -7.95 -4.27 -15.10
C ILE A 81 -7.63 -5.59 -14.43
N ASN A 82 -6.35 -5.92 -14.35
CA ASN A 82 -5.86 -7.11 -13.65
C ASN A 82 -5.39 -6.62 -12.29
N PHE A 83 -6.01 -7.08 -11.21
CA PHE A 83 -5.77 -6.61 -9.85
C PHE A 83 -5.37 -7.75 -8.93
N SER A 84 -4.35 -7.54 -8.11
CA SER A 84 -3.95 -8.48 -7.07
C SER A 84 -3.38 -7.72 -5.87
N TRP A 85 -3.14 -8.43 -4.77
CA TRP A 85 -2.45 -7.88 -3.63
C TRP A 85 -1.50 -8.89 -2.98
N GLU A 86 -0.49 -8.38 -2.28
CA GLU A 86 0.51 -9.15 -1.54
C GLU A 86 0.76 -8.47 -0.18
N PRO A 87 0.65 -9.16 0.97
CA PRO A 87 0.39 -10.60 1.13
C PRO A 87 -1.04 -11.01 0.78
N LYS A 88 -1.26 -12.30 0.43
CA LYS A 88 -2.58 -12.85 0.08
C LYS A 88 -3.65 -12.58 1.14
N ILE A 89 -3.26 -12.66 2.40
CA ILE A 89 -4.07 -12.33 3.57
C ILE A 89 -3.60 -10.99 4.10
N ILE A 90 -4.49 -10.00 4.14
CA ILE A 90 -4.15 -8.67 4.62
C ILE A 90 -4.45 -8.61 6.12
N LYS A 91 -3.45 -8.23 6.90
CA LYS A 91 -3.59 -8.02 8.35
C LYS A 91 -3.28 -6.57 8.71
N THR A 92 -3.78 -6.10 9.85
CA THR A 92 -3.41 -4.79 10.41
C THR A 92 -1.91 -4.72 10.66
N HIS A 93 -1.36 -3.51 10.58
CA HIS A 93 0.05 -3.17 10.82
C HIS A 93 1.08 -3.85 9.89
N GLU A 94 0.62 -4.65 8.92
CA GLU A 94 1.44 -5.22 7.86
C GLU A 94 1.29 -4.41 6.58
N LYS A 95 2.38 -4.37 5.81
CA LYS A 95 2.40 -3.69 4.51
C LYS A 95 1.77 -4.57 3.45
N VAL A 96 0.75 -4.04 2.79
CA VAL A 96 0.15 -4.60 1.59
C VAL A 96 0.58 -3.83 0.33
N ASN A 97 0.86 -4.56 -0.73
CA ASN A 97 1.06 -4.03 -2.07
C ASN A 97 -0.16 -4.37 -2.94
N PHE A 98 -0.94 -3.38 -3.31
CA PHE A 98 -1.98 -3.50 -4.33
C PHE A 98 -1.34 -3.34 -5.70
N ILE A 99 -1.33 -4.41 -6.49
CA ILE A 99 -0.64 -4.50 -7.77
C ILE A 99 -1.69 -4.55 -8.87
N TYR A 100 -1.52 -3.75 -9.91
CA TYR A 100 -2.49 -3.73 -11.00
C TYR A 100 -1.88 -3.45 -12.36
N ARG A 101 -2.53 -3.96 -13.38
CA ARG A 101 -2.14 -3.82 -14.79
C ARG A 101 -3.37 -3.55 -15.63
N PHE A 102 -3.17 -2.87 -16.75
CA PHE A 102 -4.23 -2.51 -17.69
C PHE A 102 -3.95 -3.15 -19.05
N TYR A 103 -4.98 -3.74 -19.62
CA TYR A 103 -4.95 -4.41 -20.91
C TYR A 103 -6.08 -3.90 -21.79
N ASP A 104 -5.89 -4.00 -23.10
CA ASP A 104 -6.93 -3.87 -24.09
C ASP A 104 -7.90 -5.05 -23.91
N ALA A 105 -9.16 -4.77 -23.56
CA ALA A 105 -10.14 -5.81 -23.27
C ALA A 105 -10.56 -6.66 -24.48
N GLN A 106 -10.19 -6.25 -25.71
CA GLN A 106 -10.52 -6.98 -26.94
C GLN A 106 -9.34 -7.81 -27.44
N THR A 107 -8.10 -7.30 -27.27
CA THR A 107 -6.90 -7.89 -27.85
C THR A 107 -5.90 -8.44 -26.84
N ASP A 108 -6.16 -8.25 -25.55
CA ASP A 108 -5.31 -8.65 -24.42
C ASP A 108 -3.88 -8.06 -24.52
N GLN A 109 -3.75 -6.89 -25.16
CA GLN A 109 -2.48 -6.18 -25.27
C GLN A 109 -2.28 -5.21 -24.09
N PRO A 110 -1.08 -5.18 -23.46
CA PRO A 110 -0.82 -4.26 -22.35
C PRO A 110 -0.96 -2.78 -22.75
N LEU A 111 -1.79 -2.02 -22.00
CA LEU A 111 -2.01 -0.59 -22.23
C LEU A 111 -1.07 0.27 -21.40
N ARG A 112 -0.07 0.88 -22.05
CA ARG A 112 0.93 1.75 -21.39
C ARG A 112 0.47 3.21 -21.37
N LYS A 113 1.00 3.99 -20.42
CA LYS A 113 0.73 5.43 -20.28
C LYS A 113 -0.78 5.72 -20.17
N LEU A 114 -1.46 5.00 -19.29
CA LEU A 114 -2.82 5.35 -18.91
C LEU A 114 -2.77 6.30 -17.72
N GLU A 115 -3.53 7.38 -17.82
CA GLU A 115 -3.84 8.23 -16.69
C GLU A 115 -5.14 7.74 -16.03
N TYR A 116 -5.18 7.69 -14.70
CA TYR A 116 -6.33 7.19 -13.93
C TYR A 116 -6.35 7.77 -12.51
N ASP A 117 -7.50 7.68 -11.86
CA ASP A 117 -7.66 7.94 -10.44
C ASP A 117 -7.77 6.61 -9.70
N ILE A 118 -7.03 6.45 -8.59
CA ILE A 118 -7.14 5.31 -7.69
C ILE A 118 -7.48 5.79 -6.27
N ALA A 119 -8.41 5.11 -5.61
CA ALA A 119 -8.76 5.37 -4.21
C ALA A 119 -8.80 4.08 -3.39
N ILE A 120 -8.36 4.15 -2.13
CA ILE A 120 -8.45 3.10 -1.13
C ILE A 120 -9.46 3.57 -0.07
N ILE A 121 -10.52 2.81 0.09
CA ILE A 121 -11.62 3.11 1.02
C ILE A 121 -11.70 1.95 2.01
N GLN A 122 -11.69 2.22 3.31
CA GLN A 122 -11.86 1.22 4.35
C GLN A 122 -13.07 1.55 5.21
N ASN A 123 -13.95 0.58 5.45
CA ASN A 123 -15.14 0.75 6.27
C ASN A 123 -15.99 1.98 5.87
N GLY A 124 -16.03 2.29 4.56
CA GLY A 124 -16.74 3.44 3.99
C GLY A 124 -15.98 4.77 4.03
N ILE A 125 -14.82 4.85 4.69
CA ILE A 125 -13.99 6.04 4.78
C ILE A 125 -12.89 5.99 3.72
N GLU A 126 -12.75 7.05 2.92
CA GLU A 126 -11.65 7.18 1.97
C GLU A 126 -10.35 7.49 2.71
N LEU A 127 -9.42 6.53 2.71
CA LEU A 127 -8.12 6.66 3.36
C LEU A 127 -7.08 7.30 2.45
N TYR A 128 -7.19 7.03 1.15
CA TYR A 128 -6.20 7.45 0.17
C TYR A 128 -6.83 7.69 -1.20
N ARG A 129 -6.30 8.68 -1.90
CA ARG A 129 -6.61 8.94 -3.30
C ARG A 129 -5.39 9.48 -4.04
N ASP A 130 -5.08 8.89 -5.18
CA ASP A 130 -4.10 9.41 -6.14
C ASP A 130 -4.85 9.77 -7.42
N LYS A 131 -4.90 11.06 -7.72
CA LYS A 131 -5.56 11.58 -8.93
C LYS A 131 -4.57 11.75 -10.06
N ASN A 132 -5.01 11.49 -11.28
CA ASN A 132 -4.19 11.61 -12.48
C ASN A 132 -2.85 10.86 -12.33
N ALA A 133 -2.90 9.66 -11.76
CA ALA A 133 -1.77 8.72 -11.72
C ALA A 133 -1.51 8.21 -13.13
N VAL A 134 -0.25 8.02 -13.52
CA VAL A 134 0.11 7.55 -14.87
C VAL A 134 0.84 6.23 -14.79
N SER A 135 0.31 5.20 -15.46
CA SER A 135 0.94 3.89 -15.53
C SER A 135 2.19 3.95 -16.41
N GLN A 136 3.32 3.43 -15.91
CA GLN A 136 4.58 3.50 -16.66
C GLN A 136 4.67 2.42 -17.74
N ALA A 137 4.58 1.14 -17.34
CA ALA A 137 4.77 -0.02 -18.22
C ALA A 137 3.50 -0.88 -18.35
N GLY A 138 2.33 -0.25 -18.33
CA GLY A 138 1.03 -0.92 -18.42
C GLY A 138 0.52 -1.48 -17.09
N GLY A 139 1.11 -1.03 -15.99
CA GLY A 139 0.67 -1.32 -14.64
C GLY A 139 1.44 -0.48 -13.63
N ASP A 140 1.03 -0.56 -12.38
CA ASP A 140 1.63 0.11 -11.24
C ASP A 140 1.22 -0.61 -9.95
N TYR A 141 1.68 -0.12 -8.79
CA TYR A 141 1.25 -0.61 -7.49
C TYR A 141 1.06 0.52 -6.49
N ARG A 142 0.23 0.30 -5.47
CA ARG A 142 0.09 1.18 -4.31
C ARG A 142 0.36 0.39 -3.05
N GLN A 143 1.10 1.01 -2.14
CA GLN A 143 1.41 0.42 -0.85
C GLN A 143 0.47 0.99 0.21
N TRP A 144 0.00 0.15 1.11
CA TRP A 144 -0.81 0.58 2.25
C TRP A 144 -0.47 -0.24 3.50
N ILE A 145 -0.74 0.33 4.67
CA ILE A 145 -0.72 -0.35 5.96
C ILE A 145 -2.02 0.06 6.63
N PHE A 146 -2.85 -0.93 6.99
CA PHE A 146 -4.11 -0.68 7.66
C PHE A 146 -3.89 -0.70 9.18
N GLU A 147 -4.46 0.28 9.88
CA GLU A 147 -4.38 0.36 11.34
C GLU A 147 -5.54 -0.36 12.03
N GLU A 148 -6.64 -0.60 11.30
CA GLU A 148 -7.87 -1.20 11.82
C GLU A 148 -8.32 -2.34 10.89
N PRO A 149 -9.00 -3.37 11.41
CA PRO A 149 -9.57 -4.43 10.58
C PRO A 149 -10.83 -3.96 9.83
N GLY A 150 -11.27 -4.76 8.87
CA GLY A 150 -12.54 -4.58 8.18
C GLY A 150 -12.47 -4.58 6.66
N SER A 151 -13.54 -4.13 6.02
CA SER A 151 -13.72 -4.22 4.57
C SER A 151 -12.97 -3.09 3.85
N VAL A 152 -12.30 -3.45 2.75
CA VAL A 152 -11.56 -2.51 1.90
C VAL A 152 -12.13 -2.54 0.49
N LEU A 153 -12.22 -1.37 -0.12
CA LEU A 153 -12.66 -1.15 -1.48
C LEU A 153 -11.63 -0.31 -2.23
N ILE A 154 -11.09 -0.87 -3.32
CA ILE A 154 -10.15 -0.22 -4.22
C ILE A 154 -10.91 0.20 -5.47
N LYS A 155 -10.88 1.49 -5.78
CA LYS A 155 -11.63 2.08 -6.89
C LYS A 155 -10.69 2.66 -7.93
N PHE A 156 -10.89 2.28 -9.19
CA PHE A 156 -10.27 2.88 -10.37
C PHE A 156 -11.30 3.74 -11.10
N ARG A 157 -10.97 4.99 -11.40
CA ARG A 157 -11.85 5.94 -12.11
C ARG A 157 -11.09 6.70 -13.17
N ASP A 158 -11.84 7.30 -14.10
CA ASP A 158 -11.34 8.25 -15.09
C ASP A 158 -10.13 7.75 -15.90
N ILE A 159 -10.11 6.45 -16.24
CA ILE A 159 -9.01 5.85 -17.00
C ILE A 159 -9.00 6.45 -18.41
N ARG A 160 -7.88 7.02 -18.84
CA ARG A 160 -7.70 7.67 -20.14
C ARG A 160 -6.27 7.55 -20.65
N SER A 161 -6.06 7.79 -21.93
CA SER A 161 -4.72 7.83 -22.51
C SER A 161 -3.94 9.06 -22.02
N PHE A 162 -2.70 8.87 -21.55
CA PHE A 162 -1.77 9.94 -21.22
C PHE A 162 -0.87 10.27 -22.43
N GLY A 163 -1.25 11.29 -23.19
CA GLY A 163 -0.53 11.75 -24.38
C GLY A 163 -0.69 10.83 -25.60
N LYS A 164 0.27 10.86 -26.54
CA LYS A 164 0.32 9.89 -27.65
C LYS A 164 0.82 8.56 -27.11
N VAL A 165 -0.12 7.66 -26.84
CA VAL A 165 0.22 6.26 -26.62
C VAL A 165 0.70 5.72 -27.96
N ALA A 166 1.99 5.40 -28.06
CA ALA A 166 2.49 4.69 -29.22
C ALA A 166 1.88 3.29 -29.20
N GLU A 167 1.43 2.80 -30.35
CA GLU A 167 1.07 1.38 -30.58
C GLU A 167 -0.26 0.89 -29.97
N THR A 168 -1.23 1.76 -29.66
CA THR A 168 -2.59 1.31 -29.29
C THR A 168 -3.59 1.53 -30.42
N THR A 169 -4.33 0.48 -30.76
CA THR A 169 -5.39 0.48 -31.78
C THR A 169 -6.73 1.03 -31.28
N ILE A 170 -6.90 1.22 -29.97
CA ILE A 170 -8.15 1.72 -29.37
C ILE A 170 -8.10 3.23 -29.21
N ASP A 171 -9.20 3.89 -29.57
CA ASP A 171 -9.43 5.30 -29.28
C ASP A 171 -9.99 5.48 -27.86
N LEU A 172 -9.11 5.83 -26.92
CA LEU A 172 -9.47 6.21 -25.54
C LEU A 172 -9.80 7.71 -25.39
N SER A 173 -9.94 8.45 -26.50
CA SER A 173 -10.23 9.90 -26.47
C SER A 173 -11.68 10.25 -26.13
N GLY A 174 -12.59 9.27 -26.21
CA GLY A 174 -13.99 9.41 -25.80
C GLY A 174 -14.18 9.50 -24.28
N SER A 175 -15.43 9.63 -23.84
CA SER A 175 -15.81 9.74 -22.42
C SER A 175 -15.17 8.63 -21.57
N SER A 176 -14.56 9.00 -20.44
CA SER A 176 -13.95 8.07 -19.46
C SER A 176 -14.91 7.62 -18.35
N VAL A 177 -16.14 8.12 -18.34
CA VAL A 177 -17.11 7.88 -17.25
C VAL A 177 -17.38 6.38 -17.05
N ALA A 178 -17.39 5.60 -18.13
CA ALA A 178 -17.62 4.16 -18.09
C ALA A 178 -16.34 3.34 -17.89
N ARG A 179 -15.16 3.96 -17.79
CA ARG A 179 -13.89 3.28 -17.53
C ARG A 179 -13.56 3.29 -16.06
N LEU A 180 -14.27 2.43 -15.33
CA LEU A 180 -14.18 2.27 -13.88
C LEU A 180 -14.09 0.79 -13.49
N GLY A 181 -13.46 0.53 -12.34
CA GLY A 181 -13.39 -0.80 -11.74
C GLY A 181 -13.33 -0.72 -10.22
N ASP A 182 -14.02 -1.64 -9.56
CA ASP A 182 -14.10 -1.74 -8.10
C ASP A 182 -13.66 -3.14 -7.67
N PHE A 183 -12.71 -3.21 -6.74
CA PHE A 183 -12.22 -4.47 -6.16
C PHE A 183 -12.36 -4.40 -4.65
N SER A 184 -12.82 -5.47 -4.03
CA SER A 184 -12.94 -5.53 -2.57
C SER A 184 -12.04 -6.60 -1.98
N ALA A 185 -11.62 -6.35 -0.75
CA ALA A 185 -10.81 -7.24 0.07
C ALA A 185 -11.20 -7.05 1.54
N VAL A 186 -10.64 -7.87 2.42
CA VAL A 186 -10.79 -7.73 3.87
C VAL A 186 -9.43 -7.59 4.54
N VAL A 187 -9.41 -6.86 5.66
CA VAL A 187 -8.26 -6.74 6.56
C VAL A 187 -8.61 -7.42 7.87
N TYR A 188 -7.76 -8.34 8.29
CA TYR A 188 -7.87 -9.05 9.56
C TYR A 188 -7.05 -8.37 10.65
N GLU A 189 -7.47 -8.57 11.90
CA GLU A 189 -6.67 -8.14 13.04
C GLU A 189 -5.36 -8.93 13.09
N ASN A 190 -4.27 -8.23 13.43
CA ASN A 190 -2.97 -8.84 13.63
C ASN A 190 -2.68 -9.00 15.12
N THR A 191 -2.84 -10.21 15.62
CA THR A 191 -2.58 -10.53 17.03
C THR A 191 -1.09 -10.50 17.38
N GLU A 192 -0.20 -10.63 16.40
CA GLU A 192 1.25 -10.67 16.59
C GLU A 192 1.90 -9.28 16.51
N GLN A 193 1.35 -8.38 15.69
CA GLN A 193 1.88 -7.03 15.49
C GLN A 193 0.80 -5.97 15.70
N THR A 194 0.92 -5.19 16.78
CA THR A 194 -0.08 -4.18 17.19
C THR A 194 0.37 -2.74 16.93
N LYS A 195 1.48 -2.55 16.23
CA LYS A 195 2.04 -1.23 15.92
C LYS A 195 2.65 -1.20 14.53
N THR A 196 2.33 -0.15 13.80
CA THR A 196 2.97 0.18 12.53
C THR A 196 4.35 0.78 12.77
N VAL A 197 5.38 0.08 12.31
CA VAL A 197 6.79 0.54 12.37
C VAL A 197 7.29 1.05 11.01
N ASP A 198 6.68 0.57 9.93
CA ASP A 198 7.07 0.89 8.56
C ASP A 198 6.47 2.22 8.10
N LYS A 199 7.24 2.96 7.32
CA LYS A 199 6.75 4.13 6.58
C LYS A 199 6.48 3.76 5.13
N ILE A 200 5.33 4.21 4.64
CA ILE A 200 4.91 3.98 3.26
C ILE A 200 5.47 5.10 2.38
N VAL A 201 6.13 4.73 1.29
CA VAL A 201 6.53 5.66 0.23
C VAL A 201 5.90 5.17 -1.06
N GLN A 202 5.00 5.96 -1.63
CA GLN A 202 4.34 5.57 -2.87
C GLN A 202 5.33 5.64 -4.05
N PRO A 203 5.24 4.75 -5.06
CA PRO A 203 6.17 4.73 -6.18
C PRO A 203 6.31 6.08 -6.89
N ARG A 204 5.20 6.82 -7.02
CA ARG A 204 5.15 8.16 -7.60
C ARG A 204 6.00 9.18 -6.82
N GLN A 205 6.00 9.10 -5.48
CA GLN A 205 6.79 10.00 -4.63
C GLN A 205 8.30 9.77 -4.84
N THR A 206 8.71 8.51 -4.99
CA THR A 206 10.10 8.15 -5.31
C THR A 206 10.54 8.73 -6.65
N VAL A 207 9.73 8.60 -7.70
CA VAL A 207 10.04 9.15 -9.03
C VAL A 207 10.12 10.68 -9.00
N GLN A 208 9.16 11.34 -8.33
CA GLN A 208 9.17 12.80 -8.19
C GLN A 208 10.42 13.30 -7.47
N PHE A 209 10.81 12.64 -6.38
CA PHE A 209 12.03 12.97 -5.63
C PHE A 209 13.30 12.90 -6.50
N TYR A 210 13.43 11.89 -7.37
CA TYR A 210 14.54 11.81 -8.33
C TYR A 210 14.57 12.99 -9.31
N TYR A 211 13.41 13.40 -9.84
CA TYR A 211 13.32 14.58 -10.71
C TYR A 211 13.68 15.87 -9.97
N GLU A 212 13.21 16.05 -8.73
CA GLU A 212 13.53 17.22 -7.90
C GLU A 212 15.04 17.29 -7.61
N ILE A 213 15.67 16.15 -7.26
CA ILE A 213 17.12 16.07 -7.10
C ILE A 213 17.85 16.42 -8.40
N ALA A 214 17.44 15.83 -9.53
CA ALA A 214 18.09 16.10 -10.81
C ALA A 214 17.99 17.58 -11.21
N VAL A 215 16.82 18.19 -11.03
CA VAL A 215 16.60 19.63 -11.26
C VAL A 215 17.48 20.45 -10.32
N ALA A 216 17.57 20.12 -9.04
CA ALA A 216 18.44 20.82 -8.09
C ALA A 216 19.92 20.73 -8.49
N ILE A 217 20.40 19.54 -8.90
CA ILE A 217 21.78 19.33 -9.38
C ILE A 217 22.08 20.19 -10.61
N ILE A 218 21.12 20.48 -11.48
CA ILE A 218 21.32 21.32 -12.66
C ILE A 218 21.15 22.82 -12.33
N ALA A 219 20.09 23.17 -11.60
CA ALA A 219 19.71 24.54 -11.33
C ALA A 219 20.67 25.24 -10.36
N VAL A 220 21.15 24.55 -9.32
CA VAL A 220 22.05 25.15 -8.31
C VAL A 220 23.37 25.61 -8.96
N PRO A 221 24.10 24.77 -9.74
CA PRO A 221 25.29 25.23 -10.48
C PRO A 221 24.99 26.32 -11.51
N ALA A 222 23.86 26.25 -12.21
CA ALA A 222 23.48 27.27 -13.20
C ALA A 222 23.25 28.64 -12.55
N ILE A 223 22.54 28.69 -11.42
CA ILE A 223 22.32 29.92 -10.64
C ILE A 223 23.64 30.43 -10.07
N MET A 224 24.50 29.55 -9.54
CA MET A 224 25.83 29.92 -9.06
C MET A 224 26.70 30.51 -10.17
N LEU A 225 26.69 29.91 -11.36
CA LEU A 225 27.42 30.40 -12.53
C LEU A 225 26.87 31.75 -12.98
N LEU A 226 25.55 31.93 -13.01
CA LEU A 226 24.92 33.22 -13.30
C LEU A 226 25.33 34.30 -12.28
N ALA A 227 25.34 33.96 -10.99
CA ALA A 227 25.77 34.86 -9.93
C ALA A 227 27.25 35.24 -10.06
N ILE A 228 28.12 34.29 -10.43
CA ILE A 228 29.54 34.55 -10.74
C ILE A 228 29.67 35.45 -11.97
N MET A 229 28.94 35.20 -13.05
CA MET A 229 28.97 36.06 -14.24
C MET A 229 28.50 37.49 -13.94
N ILE A 230 27.43 37.63 -13.16
CA ILE A 230 26.94 38.92 -12.68
C ILE A 230 28.03 39.60 -11.84
N TYR A 231 28.61 38.89 -10.87
CA TYR A 231 29.68 39.40 -10.03
C TYR A 231 30.90 39.88 -10.84
N MET A 232 31.35 39.08 -11.82
CA MET A 232 32.45 39.45 -12.72
C MET A 232 32.12 40.67 -13.58
N LYS A 233 30.87 40.84 -13.99
CA LYS A 233 30.43 42.02 -14.76
C LYS A 233 30.41 43.30 -13.92
N TYR A 234 30.08 43.23 -12.64
CA TYR A 234 30.03 44.40 -11.75
C TYR A 234 31.38 44.76 -11.11
N LYS A 235 32.31 43.80 -10.99
CA LYS A 235 33.69 44.05 -10.56
C LYS A 235 34.57 44.34 -11.79
N GLY A 236 34.50 45.57 -12.31
CA GLY A 236 35.37 46.02 -13.41
C GLY A 236 36.85 45.71 -13.19
N PRO A 237 37.68 45.60 -14.25
CA PRO A 237 39.04 45.09 -14.17
C PRO A 237 39.89 45.92 -13.21
N LYS A 238 40.54 45.26 -12.24
CA LYS A 238 41.50 45.92 -11.35
C LYS A 238 42.75 46.30 -12.16
N THR A 239 42.96 47.58 -12.41
CA THR A 239 44.25 48.13 -12.85
C THR A 239 45.32 47.84 -11.79
N LEU A 240 46.33 47.05 -12.14
CA LEU A 240 47.55 46.90 -11.35
C LEU A 240 48.32 48.23 -11.38
N ILE A 241 48.30 48.97 -10.27
CA ILE A 241 49.12 50.18 -10.12
C ILE A 241 50.56 49.72 -9.85
N ASN A 242 51.42 49.95 -10.84
CA ASN A 242 52.86 49.81 -10.76
C ASN A 242 53.41 50.93 -9.85
N GLN A 243 53.85 50.62 -8.62
CA GLN A 243 54.54 51.60 -7.77
C GLN A 243 55.99 51.73 -8.22
N GLY A 244 56.21 52.60 -9.21
CA GLY A 244 57.51 53.11 -9.57
C GLY A 244 57.80 54.45 -8.88
N GLY A 245 58.88 54.49 -8.10
CA GLY A 245 59.81 55.62 -8.06
C GLY A 245 59.43 56.87 -7.26
N GLY A 246 60.19 57.13 -6.19
CA GLY A 246 60.29 58.45 -5.57
C GLY A 246 61.58 58.55 -4.75
N LYS A 247 62.65 59.03 -5.38
CA LYS A 247 63.95 59.32 -4.76
C LYS A 247 63.86 60.54 -3.83
N ALA A 248 64.60 60.43 -2.72
CA ALA A 248 65.43 61.41 -2.01
C ALA A 248 65.02 62.90 -1.92
N SER A 249 65.19 63.46 -0.72
CA SER A 249 65.64 64.84 -0.53
C SER A 249 66.66 64.94 0.62
N PRO A 250 67.68 65.82 0.53
CA PRO A 250 68.83 65.86 1.43
C PRO A 250 68.77 67.00 2.49
N ILE A 251 69.76 66.91 3.38
CA ILE A 251 70.21 67.82 4.47
C ILE A 251 69.49 67.60 5.81
#